data_AF-K2C129-F1
#
_entry.id   AF-K2C129-F1
#
_cell.length_a   1.000
_cell.length_b   1.000
_cell.length_c   1.000
_cell.angle_alpha   90.00
_cell.angle_beta   90.00
_cell.angle_gamma   90.00
#
_symmetry.space_group_name_H-M   'P 1'
#
loop_
_entity.id
_entity.type
_entity.pdbx_description
1 polymer ?
#
loop_
_entity_poly.entity_id
_entity_poly.type
_entity_poly.pdbx_seq_one_letter_code
_entity_poly.pdbx_strand_id
1 'polypeptide(L)'
;MAVNAGSSTDIKGWMYLLKYDTAYGTLKNNLSIKEEGKGIGKLIVDGKPIEFFAIKEPKELPWKDLNIDVVIESTGHFETEAGLKMHLEAGARAVVLSAPVKEGDINTYVWSVNG
;
A
#
# COMPACT_ATOMS: atom_id res chain seq x y z
N MET A 1 -0.01 2.06 -10.24
CA MET A 1 0.18 1.19 -9.05
C MET A 1 1.25 1.80 -8.17
N ALA A 2 1.06 1.74 -6.86
CA ALA A 2 1.99 2.31 -5.90
C ALA A 2 1.98 1.53 -4.59
N VAL A 3 3.04 1.66 -3.81
CA VAL A 3 3.16 1.17 -2.43
C VAL A 3 3.60 2.34 -1.56
N ASN A 4 3.01 2.47 -0.38
CA ASN A 4 3.49 3.35 0.69
C ASN A 4 3.92 2.47 1.86
N ALA A 5 5.10 2.72 2.42
CA ALA A 5 5.58 2.02 3.60
C ALA A 5 6.29 2.98 4.56
N GLY A 6 6.46 2.56 5.82
CA GLY A 6 7.15 3.38 6.82
C GLY A 6 8.60 3.68 6.44
N SER A 7 9.19 4.65 7.14
CA SER A 7 10.59 5.06 6.96
C SER A 7 11.60 4.26 7.80
N SER A 8 11.21 3.07 8.29
CA SER A 8 12.10 2.19 9.08
C SER A 8 13.28 1.67 8.26
N THR A 9 13.17 1.70 6.93
CA THR A 9 14.25 1.38 6.00
C THR A 9 14.03 2.11 4.67
N ASP A 10 15.05 2.06 3.80
CA ASP A 10 14.98 2.61 2.45
C ASP A 10 14.33 1.63 1.46
N ILE A 11 14.17 2.05 0.20
CA ILE A 11 13.56 1.20 -0.84
C ILE A 11 14.35 -0.10 -1.08
N LYS A 12 15.66 -0.13 -0.81
CA LYS A 12 16.49 -1.34 -0.90
C LYS A 12 16.15 -2.33 0.20
N GLY A 13 15.98 -1.85 1.43
CA GLY A 13 15.51 -2.67 2.55
C GLY A 13 14.11 -3.22 2.32
N TRP A 14 13.19 -2.41 1.80
CA TRP A 14 11.84 -2.90 1.45
C TRP A 14 11.87 -3.94 0.32
N MET A 15 12.69 -3.75 -0.72
CA MET A 15 12.90 -4.77 -1.75
C MET A 15 13.47 -6.06 -1.17
N TYR A 16 14.40 -5.97 -0.22
CA TYR A 16 14.97 -7.14 0.45
C TYR A 16 13.89 -7.92 1.21
N LEU A 17 13.04 -7.23 1.98
CA LEU A 17 11.93 -7.86 2.71
C LEU A 17 10.90 -8.48 1.76
N LEU A 18 10.64 -7.87 0.61
CA LEU A 18 9.79 -8.48 -0.42
C LEU A 18 10.44 -9.73 -1.04
N LYS A 19 11.77 -9.73 -1.20
CA LYS A 19 12.50 -10.84 -1.82
C LYS A 19 12.59 -12.06 -0.91
N TYR A 20 12.78 -11.84 0.39
CA TYR A 20 13.08 -12.88 1.36
C TYR A 20 12.05 -12.91 2.47
N ASP A 21 11.13 -13.86 2.40
CA ASP A 21 10.15 -14.13 3.45
C ASP A 21 10.53 -15.43 4.18
N THR A 22 10.57 -15.40 5.51
CA THR A 22 10.97 -16.56 6.33
C THR A 22 9.93 -17.68 6.31
N ALA A 23 8.64 -17.35 6.20
CA ALA A 23 7.55 -18.32 6.24
C ALA A 23 7.24 -18.89 4.84
N TYR A 24 7.24 -18.02 3.82
CA TYR A 24 6.88 -18.39 2.45
C TYR A 24 8.08 -18.59 1.52
N GLY A 25 9.29 -18.30 1.99
CA GLY A 25 10.54 -18.46 1.26
C GLY A 25 10.86 -17.29 0.33
N THR A 26 11.85 -17.50 -0.53
CA THR A 26 12.34 -16.47 -1.46
C THR A 26 11.38 -16.27 -2.63
N LEU A 27 10.96 -15.03 -2.85
CA LEU A 27 10.17 -14.63 -4.01
C LEU A 27 10.99 -14.83 -5.30
N LYS A 28 10.49 -15.61 -6.25
CA LYS A 28 11.24 -15.97 -7.48
C LYS A 28 11.28 -14.87 -8.53
N ASN A 29 10.46 -13.83 -8.39
CA ASN A 29 10.36 -12.71 -9.32
C ASN A 29 11.69 -11.95 -9.46
N ASN A 30 11.88 -11.33 -10.62
CA ASN A 30 13.00 -10.44 -10.87
C ASN A 30 12.69 -9.07 -10.26
N LEU A 31 13.52 -8.64 -9.31
CA LEU A 31 13.36 -7.39 -8.59
C LEU A 31 14.51 -6.44 -8.92
N SER A 32 14.19 -5.17 -9.18
CA SER A 32 15.19 -4.10 -9.28
C SER A 32 14.60 -2.78 -8.81
N ILE A 33 15.44 -1.77 -8.64
CA ILE A 33 15.03 -0.44 -8.17
C ILE A 33 15.44 0.60 -9.19
N LYS A 34 14.61 1.62 -9.35
CA LYS A 34 14.98 2.89 -9.98
C LYS A 34 14.78 4.01 -8.98
N GLU A 35 15.78 4.87 -8.83
CA GLU A 35 15.71 6.00 -7.88
C GLU A 35 14.83 7.16 -8.41
N GLU A 36 14.50 7.16 -9.70
CA GLU A 36 13.52 8.09 -10.28
C GLU A 36 12.07 7.70 -9.93
N GLY A 37 11.21 8.69 -9.68
CA GLY A 37 9.79 8.45 -9.42
C GLY A 37 9.08 9.67 -8.84
N LYS A 38 7.79 9.50 -8.53
CA LYS A 38 7.00 10.51 -7.82
C LYS A 38 7.21 10.47 -6.29
N GLY A 39 7.75 9.36 -5.77
CA GLY A 39 8.06 9.16 -4.36
C GLY A 39 9.56 9.04 -4.10
N ILE A 40 9.95 8.07 -3.27
CA ILE A 40 11.36 7.79 -2.95
C ILE A 40 12.05 6.90 -4.01
N GLY A 41 11.31 6.51 -5.05
CA GLY A 41 11.78 5.70 -6.17
C GLY A 41 10.70 4.76 -6.68
N LYS A 42 11.12 3.80 -7.51
CA LYS A 42 10.28 2.74 -8.05
C LYS A 42 10.87 1.38 -7.76
N LEU A 43 10.02 0.47 -7.31
CA LEU A 43 10.31 -0.96 -7.31
C LEU A 43 9.86 -1.55 -8.65
N ILE A 44 10.72 -2.33 -9.30
CA ILE A 44 10.41 -3.02 -10.54
C ILE A 44 10.24 -4.50 -10.23
N VAL A 45 9.06 -5.05 -10.50
CA VAL A 45 8.74 -6.48 -10.30
C VAL A 45 8.42 -7.08 -11.66
N ASP A 46 9.25 -8.00 -12.16
CA ASP A 46 9.12 -8.60 -13.50
C ASP A 46 8.91 -7.55 -14.61
N GLY A 47 9.71 -6.48 -14.56
CA GLY A 47 9.65 -5.37 -15.52
C GLY A 47 8.51 -4.37 -15.30
N LYS A 48 7.60 -4.60 -14.34
CA LYS A 48 6.50 -3.69 -14.03
C LYS A 48 6.94 -2.67 -12.98
N PRO A 49 6.91 -1.34 -13.28
CA PRO A 49 7.27 -0.32 -12.31
C PRO A 49 6.14 -0.06 -11.31
N ILE A 50 6.54 0.10 -10.05
CA ILE A 50 5.66 0.40 -8.91
C ILE A 50 6.23 1.62 -8.21
N GLU A 51 5.48 2.72 -8.16
CA GLU A 51 5.89 3.91 -7.40
C GLU A 51 5.96 3.58 -5.91
N PHE A 52 7.02 4.01 -5.24
CA PHE A 52 7.23 3.73 -3.82
C PHE A 52 7.29 5.03 -3.03
N PHE A 53 6.48 5.12 -1.98
CA PHE A 53 6.37 6.29 -1.10
C PHE A 53 6.75 5.93 0.34
N ALA A 54 7.15 6.95 1.09
CA ALA A 54 7.35 6.87 2.53
C ALA A 54 6.69 8.07 3.21
N ILE A 55 5.37 8.19 3.03
CA ILE A 55 4.54 9.28 3.52
C ILE A 55 3.72 8.77 4.71
N LYS A 56 3.76 9.52 5.82
CA LYS A 56 3.10 9.14 7.07
C LYS A 56 1.59 9.34 7.01
N GLU A 57 1.16 10.49 6.50
CA GLU A 57 -0.24 10.90 6.51
C GLU A 57 -0.95 10.46 5.20
N PRO A 58 -1.98 9.61 5.25
CA PRO A 58 -2.64 9.07 4.06
C PRO A 58 -3.18 10.11 3.08
N LYS A 59 -3.63 11.26 3.58
CA LYS A 59 -4.18 12.37 2.80
C LYS A 59 -3.14 13.09 1.92
N GLU A 60 -1.85 12.92 2.22
CA GLU A 60 -0.74 13.51 1.46
C GLU A 60 -0.30 12.61 0.29
N LEU A 61 -0.84 11.40 0.21
CA LEU A 61 -0.50 10.47 -0.87
C LEU A 61 -1.11 10.93 -2.20
N PRO A 62 -0.36 10.84 -3.32
CA PRO A 62 -0.83 11.34 -4.62
C PRO A 62 -1.73 10.33 -5.34
N TRP A 63 -2.76 9.80 -4.66
CA TRP A 63 -3.66 8.78 -5.21
C TRP A 63 -4.44 9.27 -6.42
N LYS A 64 -4.91 10.53 -6.37
CA LYS A 64 -5.57 11.19 -7.50
C LYS A 64 -4.68 11.22 -8.74
N ASP A 65 -3.43 11.67 -8.58
CA ASP A 65 -2.47 11.83 -9.69
C ASP A 65 -1.98 10.50 -10.26
N LEU A 66 -2.13 9.43 -9.49
CA LEU A 66 -1.83 8.06 -9.88
C LEU A 66 -3.07 7.31 -10.38
N ASN A 67 -4.25 7.94 -10.35
CA ASN A 67 -5.54 7.36 -10.71
C ASN A 67 -5.75 5.99 -10.02
N ILE A 68 -5.57 5.96 -8.70
CA ILE A 68 -5.73 4.73 -7.90
C ILE A 68 -7.21 4.41 -7.71
N ASP A 69 -7.65 3.25 -8.20
CA ASP A 69 -9.01 2.78 -7.99
C ASP A 69 -9.23 2.25 -6.57
N VAL A 70 -8.32 1.43 -6.06
CA VAL A 70 -8.45 0.78 -4.75
C VAL A 70 -7.16 0.92 -3.95
N VAL A 71 -7.29 1.33 -2.69
CA VAL A 71 -6.23 1.24 -1.68
C VAL A 71 -6.50 0.05 -0.77
N ILE A 72 -5.46 -0.74 -0.50
CA ILE A 72 -5.49 -1.75 0.55
C ILE A 72 -4.76 -1.16 1.75
N GLU A 73 -5.50 -0.89 2.82
CA GLU A 73 -4.97 -0.37 4.08
C GLU A 73 -4.55 -1.54 4.98
N SER A 74 -3.23 -1.74 5.10
CA SER A 74 -2.60 -2.86 5.81
C SER A 74 -1.52 -2.42 6.80
N THR A 75 -1.54 -1.15 7.23
CA THR A 75 -0.61 -0.61 8.23
C THR A 75 -1.02 -0.98 9.66
N GLY A 76 -2.30 -1.27 9.90
CA GLY A 76 -2.87 -1.44 11.24
C GLY A 76 -2.96 -0.14 12.05
N HIS A 77 -2.69 1.03 11.44
CA HIS A 77 -2.76 2.33 12.10
C HIS A 77 -4.08 3.06 11.80
N PHE A 78 -4.57 2.97 10.56
CA PHE A 78 -5.77 3.67 10.08
C PHE A 78 -6.99 2.74 10.04
N GLU A 79 -7.39 2.22 11.20
CA GLU A 79 -8.45 1.20 11.33
C GLU A 79 -9.83 1.77 11.65
N THR A 80 -10.00 3.09 11.59
CA THR A 80 -11.28 3.78 11.80
C THR A 80 -11.79 4.40 10.50
N GLU A 81 -13.09 4.65 10.41
CA GLU A 81 -13.69 5.31 9.24
C GLU A 81 -13.02 6.65 8.93
N ALA A 82 -12.68 7.43 9.95
CA ALA A 82 -11.96 8.70 9.79
C ALA A 82 -10.56 8.51 9.18
N GLY A 83 -9.83 7.48 9.62
CA GLY A 83 -8.52 7.14 9.05
C GLY A 83 -8.62 6.71 7.58
N LEU A 84 -9.59 5.87 7.26
CA LEU A 84 -9.79 5.39 5.88
C LEU A 84 -10.25 6.51 4.93
N LYS A 85 -11.07 7.46 5.41
CA LYS A 85 -11.50 8.63 4.63
C LYS A 85 -10.33 9.47 4.13
N MET A 86 -9.21 9.48 4.85
CA MET A 86 -8.02 10.22 4.40
C MET A 86 -7.48 9.71 3.05
N HIS A 87 -7.58 8.41 2.75
CA HIS A 87 -7.22 7.89 1.42
C HIS A 87 -8.20 8.30 0.32
N LEU A 88 -9.49 8.39 0.64
CA LEU A 88 -10.52 8.87 -0.28
C LEU A 88 -10.29 10.36 -0.60
N GLU A 89 -9.95 11.16 0.42
CA GLU A 89 -9.58 12.57 0.26
C GLU A 89 -8.32 12.75 -0.59
N ALA A 90 -7.33 11.85 -0.45
CA ALA A 90 -6.14 11.81 -1.31
C ALA A 90 -6.46 11.42 -2.78
N GLY A 91 -7.67 10.93 -3.04
CA GLY A 91 -8.21 10.67 -4.38
C GLY A 91 -8.25 9.21 -4.80
N ALA A 92 -8.13 8.26 -3.87
CA ALA A 92 -8.48 6.87 -4.15
C ALA A 92 -10.00 6.72 -4.34
N ARG A 93 -10.45 5.84 -5.24
CA ARG A 93 -11.90 5.63 -5.46
C ARG A 93 -12.55 4.76 -4.39
N ALA A 94 -11.80 3.81 -3.84
CA ALA A 94 -12.25 2.91 -2.78
C ALA A 94 -11.08 2.52 -1.87
N VAL A 95 -11.41 2.09 -0.66
CA VAL A 95 -10.45 1.61 0.34
C VAL A 95 -10.94 0.29 0.92
N VAL A 96 -10.04 -0.69 1.03
CA VAL A 96 -10.28 -1.97 1.70
C VAL A 96 -9.34 -2.04 2.90
N LEU A 97 -9.90 -2.15 4.09
CA LEU A 97 -9.14 -2.37 5.32
C LEU A 97 -8.85 -3.86 5.49
N SER A 98 -7.60 -4.25 5.73
CA SER A 98 -7.22 -5.66 5.92
C SER A 98 -7.33 -6.14 7.38
N ALA A 99 -8.15 -5.47 8.19
CA ALA A 99 -8.35 -5.71 9.61
C ALA A 99 -9.82 -5.39 10.01
N PRO A 100 -10.29 -5.85 11.18
CA PRO A 100 -11.57 -5.41 11.72
C PRO A 100 -11.59 -3.90 11.94
N VAL A 101 -12.69 -3.26 11.59
CA VAL A 101 -12.89 -1.82 11.80
C VAL A 101 -13.00 -1.55 13.31
N LYS A 102 -12.20 -0.62 13.83
CA LYS A 102 -12.22 -0.24 15.25
C LYS A 102 -13.37 0.69 15.60
N GLU A 103 -13.71 1.60 14.69
CA GLU A 103 -14.76 2.61 14.90
C GLU A 103 -15.32 3.08 13.55
N GLY A 104 -16.64 3.22 13.48
CA GLY A 104 -17.38 3.69 12.30
C GLY A 104 -18.38 2.65 11.77
N ASP A 105 -19.14 3.05 10.75
CA ASP A 105 -20.14 2.20 10.09
C ASP A 105 -19.62 1.77 8.71
N ILE A 106 -18.84 0.68 8.70
CA ILE A 106 -18.21 0.14 7.49
C ILE A 106 -18.58 -1.33 7.36
N ASN A 107 -19.09 -1.69 6.18
CA ASN A 107 -19.41 -3.06 5.85
C ASN A 107 -18.17 -3.95 5.88
N THR A 108 -18.28 -5.08 6.58
CA THR A 108 -17.26 -6.12 6.61
C THR A 108 -17.68 -7.27 5.70
N TYR A 109 -16.80 -7.63 4.76
CA TYR A 109 -17.05 -8.69 3.80
C TYR A 109 -16.09 -9.85 4.05
N VAL A 110 -16.65 -11.06 4.05
CA VAL A 110 -15.92 -12.33 4.06
C VAL A 110 -16.21 -13.01 2.73
N TRP A 111 -15.16 -13.25 1.97
CA TRP A 111 -15.25 -13.87 0.65
C TRP A 111 -16.00 -15.21 0.73
N SER A 112 -16.94 -15.42 -0.20
CA SER A 112 -17.81 -16.60 -0.26
C SER A 112 -18.84 -16.75 0.87
N VAL A 113 -19.04 -15.74 1.72
CA VAL A 113 -20.05 -15.77 2.79
C VAL A 113 -21.12 -14.70 2.60
N ASN A 114 -20.73 -13.43 2.40
CA ASN A 114 -21.65 -12.28 2.38
C ASN A 114 -21.28 -11.23 1.31
N GLY A 115 -20.66 -11.67 0.21
CA GLY A 115 -20.24 -10.83 -0.92
C GLY A 115 -21.29 -10.65 -2.00
#